data_AF-A0A498HPJ5-F1
#
_entry.id   AF-A0A498HPJ5-F1
#
_cell.length_a   1.000
_cell.length_b   1.000
_cell.length_c   1.000
_cell.angle_alpha   90.00
_cell.angle_beta   90.00
_cell.angle_gamma   90.00
#
_symmetry.space_group_name_H-M   'P 1'
#
loop_
_entity.id
_entity.type
_entity.pdbx_description
1 polymer ?
#
loop_
_entity_poly.entity_id
_entity_poly.type
_entity_poly.pdbx_seq_one_letter_code
_entity_poly.pdbx_strand_id
1 'polypeptide(L)'
;MKTQHPKLKTHLFSCGFFRHCTRTVLSPTTPHPPPLPFSSSDPLPPSLSLDSSPPTPQPPDPSTHHHYPSKPDSASSSSSTSQSFTQWKFDLPDSPILPYSQPEPDRKPEPTSKPPPPPPQPISSTNLQELFHAAELQLSIGSYPEQIAALHLLERSLVPYPPPDPVCPPELMRGVVRNLKNKAAAKPATKILLALCLAEGNRHVAVESGAAAAVVETALELEAASAERSLAALELMCTVAEGAAAVRAHAMAVPVMVMIMGRTSARGKEYAIGVLAVIYGGGDDEQAAEAVAAAPPEEVARAVELALQGDCSGRGRRKGAQLLKVLQEN
;
A
#
# COMPACT_ATOMS: atom_id res chain seq x y z
N MET A 1 -3.43 68.35 28.60
CA MET A 1 -2.55 67.16 28.74
C MET A 1 -2.56 66.38 27.43
N LYS A 2 -1.43 65.72 27.08
CA LYS A 2 -1.23 64.78 25.93
C LYS A 2 -2.11 65.02 24.68
N THR A 3 -1.57 65.78 23.73
CA THR A 3 -2.14 65.99 22.39
C THR A 3 -2.10 64.72 21.53
N GLN A 4 -3.14 64.51 20.71
CA GLN A 4 -3.16 63.53 19.63
C GLN A 4 -2.79 64.23 18.30
N HIS A 5 -2.09 63.53 17.40
CA HIS A 5 -1.94 63.92 16.00
C HIS A 5 -2.35 62.75 15.09
N PRO A 6 -3.14 62.99 14.03
CA PRO A 6 -3.66 61.94 13.16
C PRO A 6 -2.63 61.50 12.12
N LYS A 7 -2.71 60.24 11.66
CA LYS A 7 -2.01 59.75 10.48
C LYS A 7 -2.93 59.84 9.26
N LEU A 8 -2.52 60.60 8.25
CA LEU A 8 -3.14 60.52 6.92
C LEU A 8 -2.71 59.20 6.25
N LYS A 9 -3.62 58.61 5.46
CA LYS A 9 -3.27 57.73 4.34
C LYS A 9 -4.06 58.18 3.12
N THR A 10 -3.35 58.68 2.11
CA THR A 10 -3.93 59.18 0.87
C THR A 10 -4.26 58.01 -0.08
N HIS A 11 -5.20 58.25 -1.00
CA HIS A 11 -5.69 57.29 -2.00
C HIS A 11 -4.67 56.99 -3.12
N LEU A 12 -5.19 56.36 -4.18
CA LEU A 12 -4.71 56.21 -5.58
C LEU A 12 -4.21 54.79 -5.91
N PHE A 13 -4.46 54.21 -7.09
CA PHE A 13 -5.10 54.72 -8.33
C PHE A 13 -6.16 53.77 -8.91
N SER A 14 -6.84 54.19 -9.98
CA SER A 14 -7.83 53.41 -10.74
C SER A 14 -7.49 53.41 -12.24
N CYS A 15 -7.69 52.26 -12.89
CA CYS A 15 -7.95 52.06 -14.31
C CYS A 15 -8.98 50.91 -14.41
N GLY A 16 -9.94 50.85 -15.34
CA GLY A 16 -9.94 51.45 -16.69
C GLY A 16 -9.43 50.39 -17.70
N PHE A 17 -10.10 50.10 -18.82
CA PHE A 17 -11.13 50.88 -19.52
C PHE A 17 -11.85 50.03 -20.59
N PHE A 18 -13.20 50.00 -20.61
CA PHE A 18 -14.09 49.88 -21.80
C PHE A 18 -14.00 48.59 -22.68
N ARG A 19 -14.99 48.18 -23.51
CA ARG A 19 -16.44 48.52 -23.68
C ARG A 19 -17.19 47.36 -24.38
N HIS A 20 -18.53 47.36 -24.23
CA HIS A 20 -19.63 47.04 -25.19
C HIS A 20 -19.37 46.23 -26.49
N CYS A 21 -20.31 45.42 -27.04
CA CYS A 21 -21.69 45.09 -26.65
C CYS A 21 -22.26 43.89 -27.45
N THR A 22 -23.33 43.29 -26.93
CA THR A 22 -24.44 42.61 -27.64
C THR A 22 -24.16 41.69 -28.84
N ARG A 23 -24.48 40.40 -28.70
CA ARG A 23 -25.41 39.75 -29.66
C ARG A 23 -26.16 38.56 -29.05
N THR A 24 -27.47 38.51 -29.30
CA THR A 24 -28.38 37.43 -28.88
C THR A 24 -28.48 36.35 -29.95
N VAL A 25 -28.43 35.07 -29.56
CA VAL A 25 -28.85 33.90 -30.35
C VAL A 25 -29.51 32.95 -29.35
N LEU A 26 -30.84 32.99 -29.19
CA LEU A 26 -31.85 32.24 -29.97
C LEU A 26 -31.72 30.72 -29.83
N SER A 27 -32.58 30.15 -28.98
CA SER A 27 -32.86 28.71 -28.89
C SER A 27 -33.65 28.22 -30.12
N PRO A 28 -33.42 26.99 -30.60
CA PRO A 28 -34.39 26.26 -31.41
C PRO A 28 -35.39 25.53 -30.51
N THR A 29 -36.70 25.74 -30.75
CA THR A 29 -37.77 24.93 -30.15
C THR A 29 -38.52 24.21 -31.27
N THR A 30 -38.54 22.88 -31.25
CA THR A 30 -39.43 22.03 -32.07
C THR A 30 -39.94 20.83 -31.27
N PRO A 31 -41.09 20.22 -31.63
CA PRO A 31 -41.95 19.59 -30.62
C PRO A 31 -42.22 18.07 -30.80
N HIS A 32 -42.96 17.53 -29.83
CA HIS A 32 -43.63 16.23 -29.76
C HIS A 32 -42.79 14.95 -29.51
N PRO A 33 -43.22 14.08 -28.56
CA PRO A 33 -42.70 12.73 -28.38
C PRO A 33 -43.53 11.66 -29.13
N PRO A 34 -42.92 10.50 -29.50
CA PRO A 34 -43.65 9.27 -29.82
C PRO A 34 -44.14 8.55 -28.55
N PRO A 35 -45.15 7.65 -28.64
CA PRO A 35 -45.92 7.18 -27.48
C PRO A 35 -45.41 5.90 -26.81
N LEU A 36 -45.86 5.69 -25.57
CA LEU A 36 -45.83 4.40 -24.87
C LEU A 36 -46.83 3.41 -25.50
N PRO A 37 -46.46 2.14 -25.72
CA PRO A 37 -47.41 1.05 -25.88
C PRO A 37 -47.76 0.45 -24.50
N PHE A 38 -48.89 0.84 -23.92
CA PHE A 38 -49.56 0.02 -22.91
C PHE A 38 -50.31 -1.12 -23.61
N SER A 39 -49.99 -2.38 -23.30
CA SER A 39 -51.04 -3.39 -23.13
C SER A 39 -50.58 -4.62 -22.34
N SER A 40 -51.47 -5.08 -21.48
CA SER A 40 -51.44 -6.27 -20.64
C SER A 40 -51.05 -7.58 -21.34
N SER A 41 -50.33 -8.47 -20.64
CA SER A 41 -50.83 -9.80 -20.24
C SER A 41 -49.91 -10.51 -19.22
N ASP A 42 -50.52 -11.09 -18.20
CA ASP A 42 -49.97 -12.09 -17.26
C ASP A 42 -49.74 -13.46 -17.97
N PRO A 43 -49.05 -14.49 -17.40
CA PRO A 43 -49.05 -14.82 -15.96
C PRO A 43 -47.74 -15.33 -15.30
N LEU A 44 -47.78 -15.33 -13.96
CA LEU A 44 -46.94 -16.10 -13.04
C LEU A 44 -47.05 -17.63 -13.21
N PRO A 45 -45.94 -18.37 -13.04
CA PRO A 45 -45.87 -19.72 -12.49
C PRO A 45 -45.10 -19.72 -11.14
N PRO A 46 -45.12 -20.80 -10.31
CA PRO A 46 -45.77 -20.66 -9.01
C PRO A 46 -44.83 -20.68 -7.79
N SER A 47 -45.33 -20.13 -6.69
CA SER A 47 -44.80 -20.35 -5.34
C SER A 47 -44.98 -21.82 -4.91
N LEU A 48 -43.88 -22.50 -4.59
CA LEU A 48 -43.90 -23.78 -3.88
C LEU A 48 -43.33 -23.60 -2.47
N SER A 49 -44.19 -23.80 -1.46
CA SER A 49 -43.82 -23.82 -0.05
C SER A 49 -43.52 -25.25 0.40
N LEU A 50 -42.30 -25.49 0.87
CA LEU A 50 -41.84 -26.63 1.69
C LEU A 50 -40.44 -26.21 2.20
N ASP A 51 -40.29 -25.68 3.41
CA ASP A 51 -40.35 -26.41 4.69
C ASP A 51 -39.33 -27.55 4.77
N SER A 52 -38.14 -27.23 5.31
CA SER A 52 -37.13 -28.15 5.85
C SER A 52 -35.97 -27.35 6.45
N SER A 53 -36.00 -27.08 7.76
CA SER A 53 -34.80 -26.64 8.50
C SER A 53 -33.82 -27.81 8.70
N PRO A 54 -32.51 -27.56 8.83
CA PRO A 54 -31.50 -28.60 8.70
C PRO A 54 -31.38 -29.52 9.94
N PRO A 55 -30.91 -30.78 9.76
CA PRO A 55 -30.60 -31.66 10.88
C PRO A 55 -29.36 -31.19 11.64
N THR A 56 -29.50 -30.96 12.94
CA THR A 56 -28.41 -30.65 13.87
C THR A 56 -27.54 -31.90 14.15
N PRO A 57 -26.21 -31.83 14.06
CA PRO A 57 -25.33 -32.86 14.61
C PRO A 57 -25.40 -32.86 16.14
N GLN A 58 -25.65 -34.03 16.75
CA GLN A 58 -25.52 -34.19 18.21
C GLN A 58 -24.05 -34.43 18.61
N PRO A 59 -23.58 -33.91 19.76
CA PRO A 59 -22.29 -34.27 20.32
C PRO A 59 -22.35 -35.63 21.06
N PRO A 60 -21.28 -36.43 21.06
CA PRO A 60 -21.12 -37.55 22.00
C PRO A 60 -20.53 -37.05 23.33
N ASP A 61 -21.29 -37.19 24.42
CA ASP A 61 -20.82 -36.91 25.78
C ASP A 61 -20.09 -38.13 26.41
N PRO A 62 -19.28 -37.95 27.47
CA PRO A 62 -18.24 -38.91 27.86
C PRO A 62 -18.69 -39.95 28.89
N SER A 63 -17.91 -41.04 28.99
CA SER A 63 -17.89 -41.95 30.15
C SER A 63 -16.48 -42.18 30.68
N THR A 64 -16.33 -41.98 31.99
CA THR A 64 -15.16 -42.23 32.85
C THR A 64 -14.74 -43.72 32.86
N HIS A 65 -13.53 -44.13 33.31
CA HIS A 65 -13.17 -44.18 34.74
C HIS A 65 -11.69 -44.53 35.03
N HIS A 66 -11.10 -43.80 36.00
CA HIS A 66 -9.98 -44.15 36.90
C HIS A 66 -8.57 -44.41 36.27
N HIS A 67 -7.42 -44.19 36.94
CA HIS A 67 -7.11 -43.92 38.36
C HIS A 67 -6.07 -42.78 38.56
N TYR A 68 -6.15 -42.09 39.71
CA TYR A 68 -5.07 -41.34 40.39
C TYR A 68 -4.43 -42.25 41.48
N PRO A 69 -3.31 -41.93 42.20
CA PRO A 69 -2.64 -40.63 42.42
C PRO A 69 -1.11 -40.65 42.06
N SER A 70 -0.26 -39.61 42.22
CA SER A 70 0.02 -38.75 43.41
C SER A 70 0.80 -37.45 43.10
N LYS A 71 0.85 -36.56 44.11
CA LYS A 71 1.60 -35.29 44.23
C LYS A 71 2.51 -35.38 45.50
N PRO A 72 3.42 -34.43 45.84
CA PRO A 72 3.97 -33.26 45.10
C PRO A 72 5.55 -33.32 45.13
N ASP A 73 6.44 -32.32 45.28
CA ASP A 73 6.41 -30.83 45.41
C ASP A 73 7.81 -30.18 45.14
N SER A 74 7.89 -28.85 45.27
CA SER A 74 9.04 -28.02 45.70
C SER A 74 10.41 -28.02 44.96
N ALA A 75 10.58 -26.98 44.12
CA ALA A 75 11.57 -25.89 44.24
C ALA A 75 13.12 -26.11 44.15
N SER A 76 13.69 -25.43 43.14
CA SER A 76 14.94 -24.62 43.16
C SER A 76 16.35 -25.24 43.03
N SER A 77 17.22 -24.46 42.36
CA SER A 77 18.70 -24.55 42.27
C SER A 77 19.28 -25.69 41.40
N SER A 78 20.34 -25.51 40.58
CA SER A 78 21.15 -24.30 40.32
C SER A 78 21.96 -24.36 38.99
N SER A 79 22.27 -23.18 38.45
CA SER A 79 23.49 -22.78 37.70
C SER A 79 23.93 -23.44 36.37
N SER A 80 24.14 -22.59 35.35
CA SER A 80 25.28 -22.56 34.38
C SER A 80 25.56 -23.80 33.49
N THR A 81 25.74 -23.73 32.16
CA THR A 81 26.44 -22.74 31.31
C THR A 81 26.01 -22.77 29.82
N SER A 82 26.26 -21.67 29.10
CA SER A 82 26.71 -21.58 27.69
C SER A 82 26.04 -22.38 26.54
N GLN A 83 25.47 -21.62 25.59
CA GLN A 83 25.54 -21.76 24.13
C GLN A 83 25.42 -23.17 23.47
N SER A 84 24.37 -23.38 22.67
CA SER A 84 24.51 -23.42 21.18
C SER A 84 23.17 -23.54 20.45
N PHE A 85 23.19 -23.22 19.14
CA PHE A 85 22.02 -23.17 18.25
C PHE A 85 21.54 -24.57 17.82
N THR A 86 20.26 -24.72 17.47
CA THR A 86 19.64 -26.02 17.20
C THR A 86 20.14 -26.70 15.92
N GLN A 87 20.70 -27.91 16.04
CA GLN A 87 20.82 -28.86 14.93
C GLN A 87 19.76 -29.97 15.08
N TRP A 88 18.68 -29.88 14.32
CA TRP A 88 17.73 -30.98 14.19
C TRP A 88 18.32 -32.08 13.30
N LYS A 89 18.52 -33.27 13.86
CA LYS A 89 18.72 -34.51 13.10
C LYS A 89 17.41 -35.29 13.09
N PHE A 90 17.13 -35.94 11.97
CA PHE A 90 16.13 -36.99 11.86
C PHE A 90 16.89 -38.31 11.68
N ASP A 91 16.60 -39.28 12.54
CA ASP A 91 17.10 -40.64 12.40
C ASP A 91 16.13 -41.47 11.54
N LEU A 92 16.67 -42.36 10.71
CA LEU A 92 15.93 -43.41 10.01
C LEU A 92 16.69 -44.75 10.16
N PRO A 93 16.00 -45.91 10.24
CA PRO A 93 16.57 -47.09 10.88
C PRO A 93 17.42 -47.98 9.99
N ASP A 94 18.13 -48.90 10.65
CA ASP A 94 19.08 -49.87 10.11
C ASP A 94 18.63 -50.73 8.93
N SER A 95 19.63 -51.15 8.13
CA SER A 95 19.79 -52.56 7.75
C SER A 95 21.26 -52.86 7.43
N PRO A 96 21.86 -53.96 7.97
CA PRO A 96 23.28 -54.26 7.81
C PRO A 96 23.59 -55.31 6.73
N ILE A 97 24.84 -55.34 6.24
CA ILE A 97 25.76 -56.51 6.17
C ILE A 97 27.02 -56.16 5.33
N LEU A 98 28.17 -56.70 5.75
CA LEU A 98 29.53 -56.56 5.19
C LEU A 98 30.02 -57.93 4.63
N PRO A 99 31.25 -58.11 4.11
CA PRO A 99 32.08 -57.28 3.21
C PRO A 99 32.73 -58.09 2.04
N TYR A 100 33.29 -57.44 0.99
CA TYR A 100 34.71 -57.59 0.55
C TYR A 100 35.11 -56.75 -0.70
N SER A 101 36.26 -56.06 -0.56
CA SER A 101 37.32 -55.69 -1.52
C SER A 101 37.13 -55.66 -3.06
N GLN A 102 37.24 -54.44 -3.63
CA GLN A 102 38.19 -53.95 -4.68
C GLN A 102 38.51 -54.75 -5.99
N PRO A 103 39.03 -54.09 -7.06
CA PRO A 103 38.88 -52.67 -7.48
C PRO A 103 38.68 -52.46 -9.01
N GLU A 104 38.25 -51.25 -9.42
CA GLU A 104 38.46 -50.68 -10.77
C GLU A 104 38.68 -49.15 -10.64
N PRO A 105 39.50 -48.48 -11.49
CA PRO A 105 39.98 -47.12 -11.24
C PRO A 105 39.12 -46.03 -11.92
N ASP A 106 37.86 -45.88 -11.51
CA ASP A 106 36.94 -44.94 -12.16
C ASP A 106 37.13 -43.46 -11.73
N ARG A 107 36.56 -42.55 -12.54
CA ARG A 107 36.92 -41.14 -12.64
C ARG A 107 36.62 -40.33 -11.38
N LYS A 108 37.59 -39.51 -10.98
CA LYS A 108 37.41 -38.45 -9.98
C LYS A 108 36.28 -37.49 -10.41
N PRO A 109 35.18 -37.34 -9.65
CA PRO A 109 34.22 -36.28 -9.91
C PRO A 109 34.84 -34.92 -9.53
N GLU A 110 34.81 -33.96 -10.46
CA GLU A 110 35.31 -32.61 -10.22
C GLU A 110 34.28 -31.82 -9.37
N PRO A 111 34.64 -31.32 -8.18
CA PRO A 111 33.69 -30.68 -7.27
C PRO A 111 33.38 -29.23 -7.72
N THR A 112 32.66 -29.09 -8.82
CA THR A 112 32.26 -27.79 -9.42
C THR A 112 31.10 -27.10 -8.69
N SER A 113 30.92 -27.37 -7.40
CA SER A 113 30.11 -26.55 -6.50
C SER A 113 30.81 -25.20 -6.26
N LYS A 114 30.65 -24.27 -7.19
CA LYS A 114 31.00 -22.86 -6.95
C LYS A 114 30.24 -22.41 -5.69
N PRO A 115 30.89 -21.80 -4.70
CA PRO A 115 30.18 -21.26 -3.55
C PRO A 115 29.15 -20.22 -4.03
N PRO A 116 28.03 -20.04 -3.32
CA PRO A 116 27.10 -18.96 -3.65
C PRO A 116 27.87 -17.63 -3.67
N PRO A 117 27.56 -16.71 -4.61
CA PRO A 117 28.24 -15.43 -4.69
C PRO A 117 28.10 -14.70 -3.33
N PRO A 118 29.15 -13.99 -2.87
CA PRO A 118 29.07 -13.25 -1.63
C PRO A 118 27.89 -12.25 -1.69
N PRO A 119 27.23 -11.98 -0.55
CA PRO A 119 26.15 -10.99 -0.52
C PRO A 119 26.66 -9.65 -1.06
N PRO A 120 25.84 -8.90 -1.82
CA PRO A 120 26.25 -7.63 -2.38
C PRO A 120 26.72 -6.70 -1.26
N GLN A 121 27.93 -6.15 -1.40
CA GLN A 121 28.50 -5.30 -0.36
C GLN A 121 27.65 -4.02 -0.20
N PRO A 122 27.36 -3.59 1.05
CA PRO A 122 26.68 -2.32 1.29
C PRO A 122 27.44 -1.16 0.66
N ILE A 123 26.70 -0.26 0.03
CA ILE A 123 27.26 0.98 -0.54
C ILE A 123 27.70 1.88 0.63
N SER A 124 28.89 2.47 0.54
CA SER A 124 29.32 3.47 1.53
C SER A 124 28.41 4.69 1.48
N SER A 125 28.25 5.37 2.61
CA SER A 125 27.45 6.60 2.71
C SER A 125 27.92 7.68 1.73
N THR A 126 29.24 7.85 1.55
CA THR A 126 29.82 8.78 0.57
C THR A 126 29.39 8.46 -0.86
N ASN A 127 29.55 7.20 -1.30
CA ASN A 127 29.20 6.79 -2.66
C ASN A 127 27.69 6.92 -2.91
N LEU A 128 26.86 6.73 -1.88
CA LEU A 128 25.42 6.95 -1.97
C LEU A 128 25.07 8.44 -2.10
N GLN A 129 25.75 9.32 -1.36
CA GLN A 129 25.54 10.76 -1.43
C GLN A 129 25.99 11.34 -2.79
N GLU A 130 27.11 10.88 -3.33
CA GLU A 130 27.56 11.20 -4.69
C GLU A 130 26.55 10.73 -5.75
N LEU A 131 26.05 9.50 -5.62
CA LEU A 131 24.99 8.97 -6.49
C LEU A 131 23.70 9.80 -6.41
N PHE A 132 23.27 10.16 -5.21
CA PHE A 132 22.07 10.98 -5.00
C PHE A 132 22.22 12.36 -5.67
N HIS A 133 23.36 13.02 -5.52
CA HIS A 133 23.63 14.30 -6.19
C HIS A 133 23.68 14.16 -7.71
N ALA A 134 24.38 13.15 -8.25
CA ALA A 134 24.44 12.92 -9.69
C ALA A 134 23.06 12.60 -10.30
N ALA A 135 22.24 11.81 -9.60
CA ALA A 135 20.89 11.48 -10.03
C ALA A 135 19.91 12.66 -9.90
N GLU A 136 20.06 13.52 -8.88
CA GLU A 136 19.27 14.75 -8.72
C GLU A 136 19.43 15.69 -9.93
N LEU A 137 20.68 15.88 -10.39
CA LEU A 137 20.97 16.64 -11.62
C LEU A 137 20.33 15.97 -12.84
N GLN A 138 20.56 14.67 -13.06
CA GLN A 138 20.03 13.96 -14.22
C GLN A 138 18.50 13.93 -14.24
N LEU A 139 17.83 13.83 -13.09
CA LEU A 139 16.37 13.87 -12.96
C LEU A 139 15.77 15.27 -13.07
N SER A 140 16.57 16.33 -13.04
CA SER A 140 16.08 17.72 -13.07
C SER A 140 16.41 18.45 -14.37
N ILE A 141 17.56 18.18 -14.99
CA ILE A 141 18.00 18.80 -16.25
C ILE A 141 18.42 17.80 -17.34
N GLY A 142 18.54 16.52 -17.02
CA GLY A 142 18.93 15.48 -17.99
C GLY A 142 17.82 15.18 -19.00
N SER A 143 18.23 14.71 -20.18
CA SER A 143 17.33 14.22 -21.22
C SER A 143 16.62 12.92 -20.78
N TYR A 144 15.53 12.57 -21.47
CA TYR A 144 14.73 11.37 -21.18
C TYR A 144 15.55 10.06 -20.98
N PRO A 145 16.53 9.70 -21.84
CA PRO A 145 17.35 8.51 -21.60
C PRO A 145 18.28 8.66 -20.37
N GLU A 146 18.77 9.86 -20.06
CA GLU A 146 19.60 10.11 -18.87
C GLU A 146 18.79 10.00 -17.59
N GLN A 147 17.54 10.48 -17.58
CA GLN A 147 16.60 10.28 -16.46
C GLN A 147 16.35 8.78 -16.21
N ILE A 148 16.16 7.99 -17.27
CA ILE A 148 15.98 6.54 -17.16
C ILE A 148 17.28 5.85 -16.68
N ALA A 149 18.45 6.31 -17.12
CA ALA A 149 19.74 5.82 -16.63
C ALA A 149 19.93 6.11 -15.13
N ALA A 150 19.61 7.33 -14.68
CA ALA A 150 19.64 7.73 -13.27
C ALA A 150 18.75 6.82 -12.41
N LEU A 151 17.51 6.57 -12.85
CA LEU A 151 16.57 5.69 -12.14
C LEU A 151 17.06 4.24 -12.10
N HIS A 152 17.62 3.71 -13.19
CA HIS A 152 18.18 2.35 -13.15
C HIS A 152 19.41 2.25 -12.24
N LEU A 153 20.23 3.30 -12.13
CA LEU A 153 21.36 3.33 -11.21
C LEU A 153 20.91 3.42 -9.74
N LEU A 154 19.97 4.32 -9.44
CA LEU A 154 19.31 4.41 -8.13
C LEU A 154 18.63 3.10 -7.72
N GLU A 155 17.89 2.45 -8.63
CA GLU A 155 17.23 1.17 -8.35
C GLU A 155 18.26 0.10 -7.96
N ARG A 156 19.33 -0.05 -8.76
CA ARG A 156 20.40 -1.02 -8.50
C ARG A 156 21.16 -0.77 -7.20
N SER A 157 21.11 0.46 -6.68
CA SER A 157 21.78 0.87 -5.45
C SER A 157 20.89 0.85 -4.19
N LEU A 158 19.56 0.94 -4.35
CA LEU A 158 18.59 0.97 -3.24
C LEU A 158 17.77 -0.32 -3.10
N VAL A 159 17.87 -1.25 -4.06
CA VAL A 159 16.96 -2.40 -4.17
C VAL A 159 17.74 -3.68 -4.46
N PRO A 160 17.44 -4.83 -3.79
CA PRO A 160 16.40 -5.04 -2.79
C PRO A 160 16.82 -4.69 -1.35
N TYR A 161 18.06 -4.27 -1.14
CA TYR A 161 18.63 -3.97 0.18
C TYR A 161 19.00 -2.50 0.27
N PRO A 162 18.05 -1.59 0.60
CA PRO A 162 18.39 -0.21 0.88
C PRO A 162 19.31 -0.14 2.12
N PRO A 163 20.18 0.87 2.20
CA PRO A 163 20.80 1.28 3.46
C PRO A 163 19.72 1.54 4.54
N PRO A 164 20.03 1.43 5.84
CA PRO A 164 19.02 1.55 6.89
C PRO A 164 18.35 2.94 6.92
N ASP A 165 19.15 4.01 6.87
CA ASP A 165 18.69 5.40 6.99
C ASP A 165 19.32 6.34 5.93
N PRO A 166 19.04 6.15 4.63
CA PRO A 166 19.49 7.06 3.58
C PRO A 166 18.75 8.40 3.68
N VAL A 167 19.46 9.52 3.87
CA VAL A 167 18.85 10.87 3.83
C VAL A 167 18.61 11.25 2.38
N CYS A 168 17.34 11.41 1.98
CA CYS A 168 16.97 11.75 0.61
C CYS A 168 16.91 13.27 0.39
N PRO A 169 17.63 13.83 -0.60
CA PRO A 169 17.45 15.21 -1.02
C PRO A 169 16.03 15.48 -1.57
N PRO A 170 15.39 16.61 -1.23
CA PRO A 170 14.05 16.92 -1.72
C PRO A 170 13.93 17.03 -3.25
N GLU A 171 14.97 17.49 -3.98
CA GLU A 171 14.93 17.51 -5.45
C GLU A 171 15.12 16.12 -6.07
N LEU A 172 15.93 15.24 -5.45
CA LEU A 172 15.99 13.82 -5.84
C LEU A 172 14.61 13.16 -5.70
N MET A 173 13.94 13.38 -4.58
CA MET A 173 12.59 12.87 -4.33
C MET A 173 11.59 13.42 -5.37
N ARG A 174 11.58 14.74 -5.63
CA ARG A 174 10.77 15.34 -6.70
C ARG A 174 11.08 14.74 -8.08
N GLY A 175 12.34 14.44 -8.39
CA GLY A 175 12.76 13.78 -9.62
C GLY A 175 12.19 12.37 -9.80
N VAL A 176 12.14 11.59 -8.71
CA VAL A 176 11.52 10.26 -8.68
C VAL A 176 10.00 10.36 -8.81
N VAL A 177 9.36 11.26 -8.06
CA VAL A 177 7.90 11.48 -8.09
C VAL A 177 7.42 11.93 -9.48
N ARG A 178 8.13 12.88 -10.11
CA ARG A 178 7.85 13.33 -11.49
C ARG A 178 7.85 12.17 -12.49
N ASN A 179 8.65 11.13 -12.27
CA ASN A 179 8.75 9.96 -13.15
C ASN A 179 7.73 8.84 -12.88
N LEU A 180 6.86 8.95 -11.87
CA LEU A 180 5.73 8.01 -11.67
C LEU A 180 4.73 8.05 -12.85
N LYS A 181 4.53 9.24 -13.45
CA LYS A 181 3.64 9.47 -14.61
C LYS A 181 4.25 9.02 -15.96
N ASN A 182 5.51 8.61 -15.97
CA ASN A 182 6.26 8.24 -17.18
C ASN A 182 6.32 6.72 -17.32
N LYS A 183 5.58 6.12 -18.26
CA LYS A 183 5.39 4.65 -18.35
C LYS A 183 6.67 3.82 -18.42
N ALA A 184 7.75 4.31 -19.03
CA ALA A 184 9.04 3.61 -19.06
C ALA A 184 9.83 3.73 -17.73
N ALA A 185 9.58 4.78 -16.96
CA ALA A 185 10.31 5.11 -15.73
C ALA A 185 9.54 4.78 -14.44
N ALA A 186 8.22 4.60 -14.51
CA ALA A 186 7.36 4.32 -13.36
C ALA A 186 7.75 3.04 -12.61
N LYS A 187 8.28 2.03 -13.31
CA LYS A 187 8.70 0.75 -12.75
C LYS A 187 9.93 0.86 -11.82
N PRO A 188 11.06 1.49 -12.22
CA PRO A 188 12.13 1.82 -11.27
C PRO A 188 11.70 2.90 -10.26
N ALA A 189 10.98 3.95 -10.67
CA ALA A 189 10.55 5.03 -9.77
C ALA A 189 9.72 4.53 -8.58
N THR A 190 8.75 3.63 -8.79
CA THR A 190 7.95 3.03 -7.69
C THR A 190 8.76 2.11 -6.77
N LYS A 191 9.86 1.51 -7.24
CA LYS A 191 10.78 0.77 -6.35
C LYS A 191 11.63 1.73 -5.52
N ILE A 192 12.17 2.79 -6.13
CA ILE A 192 12.99 3.80 -5.47
C ILE A 192 12.18 4.54 -4.40
N LEU A 193 10.97 5.00 -4.74
CA LEU A 193 10.08 5.67 -3.81
C LEU A 193 9.80 4.80 -2.56
N LEU A 194 9.47 3.52 -2.75
CA LEU A 194 9.27 2.59 -1.64
C LEU A 194 10.55 2.39 -0.82
N ALA A 195 11.69 2.16 -1.48
CA ALA A 195 12.97 1.96 -0.80
C ALA A 195 13.39 3.17 0.05
N LEU A 196 13.13 4.39 -0.42
CA LEU A 196 13.38 5.62 0.33
C LEU A 196 12.40 5.79 1.50
N CYS A 197 11.10 5.53 1.31
CA CYS A 197 10.07 5.72 2.35
C CYS A 197 10.12 4.71 3.51
N LEU A 198 10.89 3.63 3.38
CA LEU A 198 11.16 2.72 4.50
C LEU A 198 11.85 3.46 5.65
N ALA A 199 12.87 4.26 5.34
CA ALA A 199 13.50 5.16 6.30
C ALA A 199 12.54 6.30 6.68
N GLU A 200 12.27 6.43 7.98
CA GLU A 200 11.23 7.32 8.50
C GLU A 200 11.47 8.80 8.16
N GLY A 201 12.75 9.21 8.23
CA GLY A 201 13.18 10.56 7.88
C GLY A 201 12.89 11.01 6.44
N ASN A 202 12.56 10.10 5.52
CA ASN A 202 12.20 10.45 4.13
C ASN A 202 10.70 10.60 3.90
N ARG A 203 9.84 10.22 4.85
CA ARG A 203 8.39 10.18 4.64
C ARG A 203 7.80 11.58 4.48
N HIS A 204 8.23 12.54 5.30
CA HIS A 204 7.88 13.96 5.12
C HIS A 204 8.38 14.51 3.78
N VAL A 205 9.65 14.24 3.42
CA VAL A 205 10.25 14.65 2.14
C VAL A 205 9.46 14.13 0.93
N ALA A 206 8.92 12.91 1.00
CA ALA A 206 8.06 12.35 -0.03
C ALA A 206 6.71 13.10 -0.13
N VAL A 207 6.07 13.39 1.00
CA VAL A 207 4.81 14.16 1.05
C VAL A 207 5.00 15.58 0.53
N GLU A 208 6.03 16.31 0.99
CA GLU A 208 6.40 17.65 0.50
C GLU A 208 6.72 17.66 -1.01
N SER A 209 7.25 16.55 -1.52
CA SER A 209 7.53 16.37 -2.96
C SER A 209 6.29 15.97 -3.78
N GLY A 210 5.10 15.95 -3.18
CA GLY A 210 3.83 15.63 -3.84
C GLY A 210 3.60 14.14 -4.11
N ALA A 211 4.39 13.24 -3.49
CA ALA A 211 4.32 11.81 -3.78
C ALA A 211 2.95 11.20 -3.46
N ALA A 212 2.27 11.67 -2.41
CA ALA A 212 0.95 11.15 -2.02
C ALA A 212 -0.09 11.30 -3.15
N ALA A 213 -0.24 12.53 -3.67
CA ALA A 213 -1.11 12.82 -4.80
C ALA A 213 -0.68 12.08 -6.07
N ALA A 214 0.62 12.12 -6.41
CA ALA A 214 1.15 11.46 -7.61
C ALA A 214 0.94 9.93 -7.60
N VAL A 215 0.94 9.28 -6.43
CA VAL A 215 0.59 7.85 -6.32
C VAL A 215 -0.91 7.64 -6.56
N VAL A 216 -1.79 8.42 -5.94
CA VAL A 216 -3.24 8.29 -6.14
C VAL A 216 -3.63 8.53 -7.60
N GLU A 217 -3.07 9.56 -8.24
CA GLU A 217 -3.29 9.88 -9.66
C GLU A 217 -2.81 8.78 -10.62
N THR A 218 -1.76 8.01 -10.28
CA THR A 218 -1.16 7.02 -11.19
C THR A 218 -1.50 5.57 -10.89
N ALA A 219 -2.01 5.24 -9.71
CA ALA A 219 -2.16 3.85 -9.23
C ALA A 219 -2.93 2.92 -10.20
N LEU A 220 -3.92 3.45 -10.92
CA LEU A 220 -4.76 2.68 -11.86
C LEU A 220 -4.10 2.43 -13.22
N GLU A 221 -3.05 3.18 -13.57
CA GLU A 221 -2.26 3.03 -14.82
C GLU A 221 -1.05 2.10 -14.65
N LEU A 222 -0.60 1.87 -13.42
CA LEU A 222 0.60 1.09 -13.12
C LEU A 222 0.39 -0.42 -13.34
N GLU A 223 1.45 -1.13 -13.73
CA GLU A 223 1.52 -2.59 -13.61
C GLU A 223 1.16 -3.02 -12.17
N ALA A 224 0.42 -4.12 -11.99
CA ALA A 224 -0.10 -4.51 -10.66
C ALA A 224 0.96 -4.58 -9.54
N ALA A 225 2.16 -5.10 -9.83
CA ALA A 225 3.26 -5.16 -8.87
C ALA A 225 3.92 -3.78 -8.59
N SER A 226 3.73 -2.81 -9.48
CA SER A 226 4.20 -1.42 -9.33
C SER A 226 3.16 -0.56 -8.61
N ALA A 227 1.86 -0.81 -8.83
CA ALA A 227 0.77 -0.30 -7.99
C ALA A 227 0.90 -0.80 -6.54
N GLU A 228 1.16 -2.09 -6.32
CA GLU A 228 1.42 -2.65 -4.98
C GLU A 228 2.57 -1.90 -4.27
N ARG A 229 3.67 -1.62 -4.99
CA ARG A 229 4.82 -0.86 -4.44
C ARG A 229 4.50 0.61 -4.17
N SER A 230 3.77 1.28 -5.05
CA SER A 230 3.40 2.69 -4.84
C SER A 230 2.44 2.85 -3.66
N LEU A 231 1.50 1.91 -3.49
CA LEU A 231 0.56 1.89 -2.37
C LEU A 231 1.23 1.52 -1.03
N ALA A 232 2.24 0.65 -1.06
CA ALA A 232 3.08 0.41 0.12
C ALA A 232 3.84 1.69 0.55
N ALA A 233 4.34 2.48 -0.41
CA ALA A 233 4.95 3.77 -0.10
C ALA A 233 3.92 4.80 0.40
N LEU A 234 2.68 4.77 -0.13
CA LEU A 234 1.58 5.62 0.34
C LEU A 234 1.18 5.30 1.79
N GLU A 235 1.03 4.02 2.14
CA GLU A 235 0.77 3.60 3.52
C GLU A 235 1.90 4.01 4.48
N LEU A 236 3.16 3.97 4.04
CA LEU A 236 4.28 4.51 4.81
C LEU A 236 4.18 6.03 4.96
N MET A 237 3.88 6.78 3.91
CA MET A 237 3.65 8.23 4.03
C MET A 237 2.50 8.58 4.98
N CYS A 238 1.46 7.76 5.05
CA CYS A 238 0.38 7.94 6.03
C CYS A 238 0.79 7.75 7.51
N THR A 239 2.02 7.32 7.82
CA THR A 239 2.49 7.28 9.22
C THR A 239 2.91 8.64 9.75
N VAL A 240 3.07 9.66 8.89
CA VAL A 240 3.30 11.05 9.29
C VAL A 240 2.03 11.89 9.07
N ALA A 241 1.80 12.87 9.93
CA ALA A 241 0.50 13.56 10.03
C ALA A 241 0.13 14.32 8.74
N GLU A 242 1.12 14.98 8.13
CA GLU A 242 1.02 15.66 6.85
C GLU A 242 0.71 14.70 5.69
N GLY A 243 1.19 13.44 5.75
CA GLY A 243 0.88 12.42 4.75
C GLY A 243 -0.55 11.89 4.88
N ALA A 244 -1.02 11.67 6.10
CA ALA A 244 -2.42 11.34 6.37
C ALA A 244 -3.37 12.46 5.92
N ALA A 245 -3.03 13.72 6.21
CA ALA A 245 -3.78 14.90 5.76
C ALA A 245 -3.79 15.03 4.23
N ALA A 246 -2.64 14.88 3.58
CA ALA A 246 -2.52 14.95 2.12
C ALA A 246 -3.33 13.88 1.38
N VAL A 247 -3.55 12.71 2.00
CA VAL A 247 -4.43 11.66 1.45
C VAL A 247 -5.91 11.98 1.66
N ARG A 248 -6.31 12.51 2.83
CA ARG A 248 -7.72 12.90 3.09
C ARG A 248 -8.18 14.03 2.18
N ALA A 249 -7.36 15.07 2.00
CA ALA A 249 -7.66 16.21 1.13
C ALA A 249 -7.68 15.86 -0.38
N HIS A 250 -7.28 14.65 -0.78
CA HIS A 250 -7.16 14.26 -2.18
C HIS A 250 -8.45 13.58 -2.67
N ALA A 251 -9.35 14.36 -3.28
CA ALA A 251 -10.70 13.92 -3.70
C ALA A 251 -10.81 12.54 -4.41
N MET A 252 -9.80 12.14 -5.20
CA MET A 252 -9.80 10.84 -5.88
C MET A 252 -9.30 9.65 -5.02
N ALA A 253 -8.87 9.85 -3.78
CA ALA A 253 -8.24 8.81 -2.96
C ALA A 253 -9.17 7.62 -2.69
N VAL A 254 -10.38 7.87 -2.18
CA VAL A 254 -11.36 6.81 -1.88
C VAL A 254 -11.74 6.00 -3.13
N PRO A 255 -12.20 6.59 -4.25
CA PRO A 255 -12.56 5.81 -5.45
C PRO A 255 -11.37 5.08 -6.07
N VAL A 256 -10.14 5.63 -6.02
CA VAL A 256 -8.93 4.92 -6.46
C VAL A 256 -8.66 3.70 -5.57
N MET A 257 -8.71 3.82 -4.24
CA MET A 257 -8.49 2.66 -3.34
C MET A 257 -9.55 1.57 -3.56
N VAL A 258 -10.81 1.94 -3.74
CA VAL A 258 -11.90 0.99 -4.06
C VAL A 258 -11.64 0.26 -5.38
N MET A 259 -11.28 0.98 -6.46
CA MET A 259 -10.95 0.37 -7.75
C MET A 259 -9.69 -0.51 -7.68
N ILE A 260 -8.69 -0.13 -6.89
CA ILE A 260 -7.47 -0.92 -6.64
C ILE A 260 -7.81 -2.23 -5.92
N MET A 261 -8.66 -2.21 -4.88
CA MET A 261 -9.06 -3.41 -4.16
C MET A 261 -9.70 -4.46 -5.09
N GLY A 262 -10.48 -4.02 -6.08
CA GLY A 262 -11.14 -4.90 -7.05
C GLY A 262 -10.19 -5.59 -8.05
N ARG A 263 -8.94 -5.12 -8.21
CA ARG A 263 -8.04 -5.57 -9.31
C ARG A 263 -6.61 -5.94 -8.92
N THR A 264 -6.27 -5.96 -7.64
CA THR A 264 -4.89 -6.19 -7.16
C THR A 264 -4.75 -7.43 -6.27
N SER A 265 -3.50 -7.80 -5.97
CA SER A 265 -3.11 -8.94 -5.13
C SER A 265 -3.66 -8.82 -3.70
N ALA A 266 -3.54 -9.91 -2.93
CA ALA A 266 -3.73 -9.91 -1.48
C ALA A 266 -3.02 -8.76 -0.73
N ARG A 267 -1.89 -8.27 -1.25
CA ARG A 267 -1.11 -7.15 -0.70
C ARG A 267 -1.57 -5.79 -1.24
N GLY A 268 -1.88 -5.67 -2.53
CA GLY A 268 -2.44 -4.44 -3.10
C GLY A 268 -3.74 -4.04 -2.38
N LYS A 269 -4.59 -5.02 -2.08
CA LYS A 269 -5.74 -4.86 -1.19
C LYS A 269 -5.35 -4.46 0.24
N GLU A 270 -4.36 -5.11 0.86
CA GLU A 270 -3.91 -4.78 2.21
C GLU A 270 -3.47 -3.31 2.36
N TYR A 271 -2.76 -2.77 1.37
CA TYR A 271 -2.35 -1.36 1.35
C TYR A 271 -3.52 -0.43 1.07
N ALA A 272 -4.40 -0.73 0.11
CA ALA A 272 -5.58 0.08 -0.17
C ALA A 272 -6.56 0.16 1.01
N ILE A 273 -6.77 -0.96 1.72
CA ILE A 273 -7.54 -1.01 2.98
C ILE A 273 -6.88 -0.16 4.07
N GLY A 274 -5.53 -0.18 4.16
CA GLY A 274 -4.81 0.65 5.11
C GLY A 274 -4.93 2.15 4.83
N VAL A 275 -4.86 2.54 3.55
CA VAL A 275 -5.08 3.93 3.10
C VAL A 275 -6.52 4.37 3.38
N LEU A 276 -7.52 3.52 3.16
CA LEU A 276 -8.92 3.80 3.55
C LEU A 276 -9.09 3.93 5.07
N ALA A 277 -8.38 3.10 5.87
CA ALA A 277 -8.38 3.21 7.33
C ALA A 277 -7.75 4.52 7.84
N VAL A 278 -6.79 5.09 7.11
CA VAL A 278 -6.25 6.43 7.40
C VAL A 278 -7.29 7.51 7.06
N ILE A 279 -8.02 7.37 5.96
CA ILE A 279 -9.04 8.34 5.55
C ILE A 279 -10.17 8.42 6.58
N TYR A 280 -10.84 7.30 6.89
CA TYR A 280 -12.03 7.25 7.74
C TYR A 280 -11.73 7.13 9.25
N GLY A 281 -10.48 6.85 9.64
CA GLY A 281 -10.10 6.54 11.03
C GLY A 281 -9.36 7.65 11.79
N GLY A 282 -9.47 8.92 11.39
CA GLY A 282 -8.73 10.00 12.08
C GLY A 282 -8.96 11.41 11.56
N GLY A 283 -10.22 11.85 11.50
CA GLY A 283 -10.57 13.27 11.36
C GLY A 283 -11.23 13.79 12.63
N ASP A 284 -11.05 15.08 12.91
CA ASP A 284 -12.09 15.83 13.62
C ASP A 284 -13.31 15.97 12.68
N ASP A 285 -14.48 16.38 13.19
CA ASP A 285 -15.77 16.40 12.45
C ASP A 285 -15.69 16.96 11.02
N GLU A 286 -14.84 17.97 10.80
CA GLU A 286 -14.66 18.63 9.49
C GLU A 286 -13.94 17.75 8.46
N GLN A 287 -12.88 17.00 8.84
CA GLN A 287 -12.23 16.08 7.90
C GLN A 287 -13.00 14.75 7.77
N ALA A 288 -13.78 14.38 8.79
CA ALA A 288 -14.74 13.29 8.67
C ALA A 288 -15.81 13.63 7.61
N ALA A 289 -16.33 14.86 7.61
CA ALA A 289 -17.29 15.33 6.60
C ALA A 289 -16.71 15.32 5.18
N GLU A 290 -15.44 15.72 4.97
CA GLU A 290 -14.78 15.62 3.66
C GLU A 290 -14.61 14.17 3.19
N ALA A 291 -14.27 13.23 4.08
CA ALA A 291 -14.18 11.81 3.74
C ALA A 291 -15.54 11.21 3.36
N VAL A 292 -16.61 11.57 4.08
CA VAL A 292 -18.01 11.17 3.78
C VAL A 292 -18.48 11.78 2.45
N ALA A 293 -18.05 13.00 2.11
CA ALA A 293 -18.35 13.64 0.83
C ALA A 293 -17.63 12.96 -0.36
N ALA A 294 -16.50 12.30 -0.14
CA ALA A 294 -15.78 11.54 -1.17
C ALA A 294 -16.43 10.17 -1.47
N ALA A 295 -16.93 9.47 -0.43
CA ALA A 295 -17.89 8.38 -0.56
C ALA A 295 -18.60 8.11 0.79
N PRO A 296 -19.88 7.68 0.78
CA PRO A 296 -20.59 7.26 1.99
C PRO A 296 -19.88 6.09 2.71
N PRO A 297 -19.83 6.08 4.07
CA PRO A 297 -19.21 5.00 4.84
C PRO A 297 -19.70 3.60 4.45
N GLU A 298 -21.00 3.45 4.13
CA GLU A 298 -21.62 2.18 3.80
C GLU A 298 -21.22 1.68 2.41
N GLU A 299 -20.88 2.58 1.46
CA GLU A 299 -20.31 2.19 0.16
C GLU A 299 -18.90 1.65 0.31
N VAL A 300 -18.08 2.32 1.13
CA VAL A 300 -16.72 1.85 1.46
C VAL A 300 -16.77 0.55 2.25
N ALA A 301 -17.71 0.39 3.18
CA ALA A 301 -17.89 -0.85 3.93
C ALA A 301 -18.20 -2.02 2.99
N ARG A 302 -19.18 -1.89 2.08
CA ARG A 302 -19.50 -2.92 1.08
C ARG A 302 -18.31 -3.26 0.17
N ALA A 303 -17.53 -2.25 -0.23
CA ALA A 303 -16.32 -2.45 -1.04
C ALA A 303 -15.22 -3.22 -0.28
N VAL A 304 -15.03 -2.92 1.01
CA VAL A 304 -14.07 -3.62 1.89
C VAL A 304 -14.53 -5.06 2.14
N GLU A 305 -15.80 -5.30 2.47
CA GLU A 305 -16.36 -6.64 2.65
C GLU A 305 -16.12 -7.52 1.41
N LEU A 306 -16.44 -7.02 0.22
CA LEU A 306 -16.20 -7.71 -1.04
C LEU A 306 -14.70 -7.99 -1.28
N ALA A 307 -13.82 -7.04 -0.94
CA ALA A 307 -12.37 -7.23 -1.03
C ALA A 307 -11.86 -8.32 -0.06
N LEU A 308 -12.44 -8.40 1.14
CA LEU A 308 -12.13 -9.37 2.19
C LEU A 308 -12.67 -10.80 1.92
N GLN A 309 -13.75 -10.95 1.16
CA GLN A 309 -14.27 -12.25 0.73
C GLN A 309 -13.31 -12.98 -0.23
N GLY A 310 -12.57 -12.22 -1.05
CA GLY A 310 -11.58 -12.78 -1.98
C GLY A 310 -10.22 -13.13 -1.34
N ASP A 311 -9.23 -13.33 -2.21
CA ASP A 311 -7.82 -13.40 -1.78
C ASP A 311 -7.41 -12.05 -1.13
N CYS A 312 -6.87 -12.12 0.08
CA CYS A 312 -6.52 -10.99 0.94
C CYS A 312 -5.54 -11.48 2.02
N SER A 313 -4.54 -10.67 2.35
CA SER A 313 -3.50 -11.09 3.31
C SER A 313 -4.05 -11.22 4.73
N GLY A 314 -3.37 -11.99 5.59
CA GLY A 314 -3.69 -12.08 7.02
C GLY A 314 -3.59 -10.75 7.78
N ARG A 315 -2.87 -9.75 7.25
CA ARG A 315 -2.87 -8.37 7.79
C ARG A 315 -3.97 -7.52 7.15
N GLY A 316 -4.23 -7.67 5.84
CA GLY A 316 -5.32 -7.01 5.13
C GLY A 316 -6.69 -7.32 5.75
N ARG A 317 -6.95 -8.60 6.09
CA ARG A 317 -8.19 -9.00 6.80
C ARG A 317 -8.33 -8.38 8.19
N ARG A 318 -7.22 -8.17 8.92
CA ARG A 318 -7.23 -7.47 10.23
C ARG A 318 -7.51 -5.97 10.07
N LYS A 319 -6.82 -5.29 9.14
CA LYS A 319 -7.06 -3.87 8.81
C LYS A 319 -8.52 -3.66 8.38
N GLY A 320 -9.04 -4.51 7.51
CA GLY A 320 -10.42 -4.43 7.02
C GLY A 320 -11.45 -4.66 8.11
N ALA A 321 -11.26 -5.67 8.97
CA ALA A 321 -12.15 -5.92 10.11
C ALA A 321 -12.10 -4.82 11.21
N GLN A 322 -11.05 -4.00 11.24
CA GLN A 322 -10.99 -2.79 12.06
C GLN A 322 -11.71 -1.62 11.39
N LEU A 323 -11.43 -1.37 10.10
CA LEU A 323 -12.10 -0.33 9.31
C LEU A 323 -13.62 -0.53 9.27
N LEU A 324 -14.11 -1.75 9.10
CA LEU A 324 -15.55 -2.04 9.10
C LEU A 324 -16.26 -1.72 10.41
N LYS A 325 -15.55 -1.65 11.55
CA LYS A 325 -16.13 -1.17 12.82
C LYS A 325 -16.22 0.35 12.86
N VAL A 326 -15.15 1.03 12.44
CA VAL A 326 -15.14 2.50 12.34
C VAL A 326 -16.23 3.00 11.38
N LEU A 327 -16.49 2.28 10.28
CA LEU A 327 -17.59 2.56 9.34
C LEU A 327 -18.99 2.10 9.83
N GLN A 328 -19.11 1.62 11.07
CA GLN A 328 -20.38 1.29 11.75
C GLN A 328 -20.59 2.12 13.03
N GLU A 329 -19.53 2.76 13.53
CA GLU A 329 -19.50 3.62 14.73
C GLU A 329 -19.64 5.12 14.37
N ASN A 330 -19.40 5.47 13.09
CA ASN A 330 -19.54 6.81 12.48
C ASN A 330 -20.75 6.85 11.52
#